data_AF-A0A7S2EXE9-F1
#
_entry.id   AF-A0A7S2EXE9-F1
#
_cell.length_a   1.000
_cell.length_b   1.000
_cell.length_c   1.000
_cell.angle_alpha   90.00
_cell.angle_beta   90.00
_cell.angle_gamma   90.00
#
_symmetry.space_group_name_H-M   'P 1'
#
loop_
_entity.id
_entity.type
_entity.pdbx_description
1 polymer ?
#
loop_
_entity_poly.entity_id
_entity_poly.type
_entity_poly.pdbx_seq_one_letter_code
_entity_poly.pdbx_strand_id
1 'polypeptide(L)'
;MSLTVQISLRIDRIDLAREQLALMRQGDEDSVLTQLAGAYVDVASGRSGASDAVHALASLSEQYGPSLSLMNATACAHMASGSMDKAWAALEEAAAMEGGSNDADTLINTVVCKRHLGKGDSEIEPLLARLRAGHASNPFVQGLVRVEGAFEREALKYRAESVA
;
A
#
# COMPACT_ATOMS: atom_id res chain seq x y z
N MET A 1 -7.66 15.74 14.18
CA MET A 1 -6.90 16.30 13.04
C MET A 1 -6.30 15.20 12.16
N SER A 2 -5.64 14.18 12.74
CA SER A 2 -5.11 13.03 11.96
C SER A 2 -6.15 12.32 11.06
N LEU A 3 -7.36 12.07 11.58
CA LEU A 3 -8.47 11.50 10.78
C LEU A 3 -8.85 12.37 9.57
N THR A 4 -8.78 13.70 9.71
CA THR A 4 -9.09 14.65 8.64
C THR A 4 -8.05 14.58 7.53
N VAL A 5 -6.76 14.42 7.88
CA VAL A 5 -5.68 14.16 6.91
C VAL A 5 -5.97 12.88 6.15
N GLN A 6 -6.28 11.78 6.86
CA GLN A 6 -6.55 10.48 6.24
C GLN A 6 -7.75 10.52 5.30
N ILE A 7 -8.85 11.18 5.70
CA ILE A 7 -10.04 11.35 4.84
C ILE A 7 -9.68 12.18 3.60
N SER A 8 -8.93 13.27 3.76
CA SER A 8 -8.50 14.13 2.66
C SER A 8 -7.65 13.36 1.63
N LEU A 9 -6.76 12.50 2.09
CA LEU A 9 -5.99 11.61 1.22
C LEU A 9 -6.89 10.60 0.49
N ARG A 10 -7.92 10.06 1.16
CA ARG A 10 -8.86 9.09 0.55
C ARG A 10 -9.76 9.68 -0.53
N ILE A 11 -9.98 10.99 -0.51
CA ILE A 11 -10.72 11.72 -1.56
C ILE A 11 -9.80 12.38 -2.60
N ASP A 12 -8.52 11.99 -2.62
CA ASP A 12 -7.50 12.49 -3.55
C ASP A 12 -7.25 14.02 -3.45
N ARG A 13 -7.42 14.59 -2.25
CA ARG A 13 -7.17 16.01 -1.95
C ARG A 13 -5.94 16.19 -1.07
N ILE A 14 -4.77 16.02 -1.70
CA ILE A 14 -3.45 16.17 -1.06
C ILE A 14 -3.23 17.61 -0.56
N ASP A 15 -3.79 18.60 -1.24
CA ASP A 15 -3.75 20.00 -0.84
C ASP A 15 -4.39 20.23 0.54
N LEU A 16 -5.59 19.70 0.76
CA LEU A 16 -6.27 19.76 2.07
C LEU A 16 -5.52 18.97 3.14
N ALA A 17 -4.95 17.82 2.76
CA ALA A 17 -4.15 17.00 3.67
C ALA A 17 -2.90 17.76 4.16
N ARG A 18 -2.24 18.52 3.29
CA ARG A 18 -1.07 19.36 3.63
C ARG A 18 -1.42 20.53 4.53
N GLU A 19 -2.53 21.22 4.26
CA GLU A 19 -3.03 22.31 5.12
C GLU A 19 -3.28 21.78 6.54
N GLN A 20 -3.97 20.65 6.63
CA GLN A 20 -4.29 20.04 7.92
C GLN A 20 -3.04 19.51 8.64
N LEU A 21 -2.05 18.98 7.92
CA LEU A 21 -0.76 18.56 8.47
C LEU A 21 0.02 19.76 9.04
N ALA A 22 -0.02 20.91 8.38
CA ALA A 22 0.62 22.13 8.89
C ALA A 22 0.02 22.55 10.23
N LEU A 23 -1.31 22.47 10.39
CA LEU A 23 -1.98 22.72 11.67
C LEU A 23 -1.59 21.70 12.74
N MET A 24 -1.40 20.43 12.38
CA MET A 24 -0.93 19.41 13.32
C MET A 24 0.49 19.69 13.81
N ARG A 25 1.40 20.08 12.91
CA ARG A 25 2.78 20.46 13.26
C ARG A 25 2.86 21.69 14.16
N GLN A 26 1.96 22.67 13.97
CA GLN A 26 1.86 23.83 14.87
C GLN A 26 1.44 23.45 16.30
N GLY A 27 0.65 22.38 16.45
CA GLY A 27 0.21 21.90 17.75
C GLY A 27 1.29 21.07 18.45
N ASP A 28 1.76 20.02 17.77
CA ASP A 28 2.78 19.09 18.27
C ASP A 28 3.43 18.36 17.09
N GLU A 29 4.62 18.79 16.72
CA GLU A 29 5.40 18.21 15.61
C GLU A 29 6.01 16.84 15.97
N ASP A 30 6.36 16.64 17.25
CA ASP A 30 7.01 15.43 17.74
C ASP A 30 6.02 14.30 18.06
N SER A 31 4.72 14.61 18.06
CA SER A 31 3.67 13.61 18.19
C SER A 31 3.79 12.52 17.12
N VAL A 32 3.75 11.26 17.55
CA VAL A 32 3.68 10.07 16.66
C VAL A 32 2.55 10.22 15.63
N LEU A 33 1.41 10.81 16.01
CA LEU A 33 0.28 11.03 15.10
C LEU A 33 0.60 12.04 13.99
N THR A 34 1.39 13.08 14.30
CA THR A 34 1.82 14.09 13.34
C THR A 34 2.89 13.52 12.40
N GLN A 35 3.84 12.75 12.94
CA GLN A 35 4.87 12.07 12.16
C GLN A 35 4.25 11.04 11.18
N LEU A 36 3.31 10.21 11.64
CA LEU A 36 2.60 9.26 10.78
C LEU A 36 1.74 9.96 9.71
N ALA A 37 1.03 11.03 10.08
CA ALA A 37 0.26 11.82 9.12
C ALA A 37 1.18 12.43 8.04
N GLY A 38 2.37 12.91 8.43
CA GLY A 38 3.40 13.37 7.52
C GLY A 38 3.83 12.29 6.55
N ALA A 39 4.24 11.12 7.05
CA ALA A 39 4.66 10.00 6.22
C ALA A 39 3.59 9.61 5.17
N TYR A 40 2.31 9.58 5.53
CA TYR A 40 1.25 9.29 4.55
C TYR A 40 1.06 10.37 3.48
N VAL A 41 1.18 11.66 3.85
CA VAL A 41 1.15 12.76 2.89
C VAL A 41 2.35 12.71 1.95
N ASP A 42 3.51 12.32 2.46
CA ASP A 42 4.75 12.21 1.71
C ASP A 42 4.72 11.02 0.73
N VAL A 43 4.19 9.87 1.16
CA VAL A 43 3.91 8.73 0.25
C VAL A 43 2.91 9.12 -0.83
N ALA A 44 1.83 9.84 -0.48
CA ALA A 44 0.83 10.30 -1.44
C ALA A 44 1.40 11.32 -2.44
N SER A 45 2.44 12.06 -2.04
CA SER A 45 3.17 12.99 -2.93
C SER A 45 4.05 12.26 -3.95
N GLY A 46 4.17 10.92 -3.85
CA GLY A 46 4.93 10.09 -4.79
C GLY A 46 6.44 10.22 -4.59
N ARG A 47 7.21 10.12 -5.69
CA ARG A 47 8.68 10.07 -5.65
C ARG A 47 9.34 11.25 -4.93
N SER A 48 8.72 12.43 -4.94
CA SER A 48 9.28 13.62 -4.27
C SER A 48 9.23 13.55 -2.75
N GLY A 49 8.26 12.82 -2.17
CA GLY A 49 8.13 12.65 -0.72
C GLY A 49 8.54 11.26 -0.21
N ALA A 50 8.72 10.29 -1.10
CA ALA A 50 8.98 8.91 -0.71
C ALA A 50 10.24 8.73 0.17
N SER A 51 11.31 9.50 -0.04
CA SER A 51 12.51 9.42 0.80
C SER A 51 12.24 9.90 2.22
N ASP A 52 11.53 11.03 2.35
CA ASP A 52 11.19 11.62 3.66
C ASP A 52 10.24 10.70 4.43
N ALA A 53 9.27 10.10 3.73
CA ALA A 53 8.39 9.08 4.31
C ALA A 53 9.16 7.87 4.85
N VAL A 54 10.14 7.35 4.10
CA VAL A 54 10.99 6.24 4.56
C VAL A 54 11.75 6.63 5.82
N HIS A 55 12.35 7.83 5.86
CA HIS A 55 13.09 8.29 7.03
C HIS A 55 12.20 8.44 8.27
N ALA A 56 11.01 9.03 8.11
CA ALA A 56 10.05 9.17 9.20
C ALA A 56 9.60 7.81 9.75
N LEU A 57 9.25 6.87 8.87
CA LEU A 57 8.81 5.53 9.27
C LEU A 57 9.93 4.70 9.89
N ALA A 58 11.17 4.83 9.39
CA ALA A 58 12.34 4.18 9.97
C ALA A 58 12.61 4.69 11.39
N SER A 59 12.55 6.01 11.60
CA SER A 59 12.73 6.60 12.94
C SER A 59 11.66 6.12 13.93
N LEU A 60 10.39 6.04 13.49
CA LEU A 60 9.31 5.47 14.29
C LEU A 60 9.56 3.99 14.62
N SER A 61 10.12 3.23 13.68
CA SER A 61 10.42 1.81 13.88
C SER A 61 11.57 1.60 14.85
N GLU A 62 12.58 2.47 14.83
CA GLU A 62 13.69 2.44 15.79
C GLU A 62 13.25 2.81 17.20
N GLN A 63 12.34 3.77 17.33
CA GLN A 63 11.86 4.25 18.64
C GLN A 63 10.88 3.29 19.32
N TYR A 64 9.94 2.73 18.56
CA TYR A 64 8.81 1.96 19.11
C TYR A 64 8.86 0.47 18.77
N GLY A 65 9.82 0.05 17.95
CA GLY A 65 9.95 -1.31 17.44
C GLY A 65 9.17 -1.55 16.14
N PRO A 66 9.50 -2.64 15.42
CA PRO A 66 8.80 -3.02 14.21
C PRO A 66 7.38 -3.49 14.53
N SER A 67 6.42 -3.09 13.71
CA SER A 67 5.05 -3.60 13.73
C SER A 67 4.58 -3.89 12.31
N LEU A 68 3.57 -4.76 12.15
CA LEU A 68 3.04 -5.13 10.84
C LEU A 68 2.59 -3.91 10.02
N SER A 69 1.85 -2.99 10.65
CA SER A 69 1.38 -1.77 9.98
C SER A 69 2.53 -0.86 9.57
N LEU A 70 3.55 -0.72 10.42
CA LEU A 70 4.71 0.12 10.14
C LEU A 70 5.60 -0.47 9.04
N MET A 71 5.82 -1.79 9.04
CA MET A 71 6.56 -2.48 7.99
C MET A 71 5.83 -2.39 6.65
N ASN A 72 4.51 -2.55 6.64
CA ASN A 72 3.70 -2.36 5.44
C ASN A 72 3.76 -0.92 4.92
N ALA A 73 3.68 0.08 5.80
CA ALA A 73 3.84 1.48 5.41
C ALA A 73 5.24 1.77 4.84
N THR A 74 6.30 1.23 5.46
CA THR A 74 7.69 1.36 4.99
C THR A 74 7.88 0.70 3.63
N ALA A 75 7.30 -0.49 3.41
CA ALA A 75 7.31 -1.15 2.12
C ALA A 75 6.62 -0.30 1.04
N CYS A 76 5.46 0.28 1.33
CA CYS A 76 4.77 1.21 0.44
C CYS A 76 5.62 2.45 0.10
N ALA A 77 6.29 3.03 1.09
CA ALA A 77 7.18 4.17 0.88
C ALA A 77 8.40 3.79 0.00
N HIS A 78 8.99 2.61 0.22
CA HIS A 78 10.05 2.09 -0.64
C HIS A 78 9.58 1.83 -2.07
N MET A 79 8.39 1.24 -2.26
CA MET A 79 7.80 1.05 -3.59
C MET A 79 7.57 2.40 -4.29
N ALA A 80 7.07 3.41 -3.57
CA ALA A 80 6.89 4.77 -4.10
C ALA A 80 8.22 5.44 -4.49
N SER A 81 9.32 5.14 -3.77
CA SER A 81 10.67 5.61 -4.11
C SER A 81 11.28 4.90 -5.33
N GLY A 82 10.71 3.77 -5.76
CA GLY A 82 11.26 2.90 -6.81
C GLY A 82 12.27 1.86 -6.31
N SER A 83 12.54 1.80 -5.01
CA SER A 83 13.48 0.85 -4.40
C SER A 83 12.78 -0.49 -4.08
N MET A 84 12.50 -1.28 -5.11
CA MET A 84 11.74 -2.55 -4.96
C MET A 84 12.45 -3.58 -4.09
N ASP A 85 13.79 -3.66 -4.14
CA ASP A 85 14.56 -4.62 -3.33
C ASP A 85 14.43 -4.35 -1.82
N LYS A 86 14.42 -3.07 -1.43
CA LYS A 86 14.21 -2.66 -0.03
C LYS A 86 12.77 -2.87 0.41
N ALA A 87 11.81 -2.63 -0.48
CA ALA A 87 10.41 -2.93 -0.23
C ALA A 87 10.20 -4.44 0.01
N TRP A 88 10.86 -5.29 -0.78
CA TRP A 88 10.81 -6.74 -0.61
C TRP A 88 11.35 -7.17 0.75
N ALA A 89 12.51 -6.65 1.16
CA ALA A 89 13.09 -6.95 2.48
C ALA A 89 12.14 -6.60 3.64
N ALA A 90 11.50 -5.42 3.59
CA ALA A 90 10.51 -5.01 4.58
C ALA A 90 9.28 -5.93 4.60
N LEU A 91 8.86 -6.44 3.43
CA LEU A 91 7.73 -7.37 3.33
C LEU A 91 8.08 -8.79 3.79
N GLU A 92 9.31 -9.24 3.61
CA GLU A 92 9.80 -10.51 4.18
C GLU A 92 9.82 -10.44 5.70
N GLU A 93 10.29 -9.33 6.27
CA GLU A 93 10.24 -9.08 7.71
C GLU A 93 8.78 -9.02 8.21
N ALA A 94 7.90 -8.32 7.49
CA ALA A 94 6.47 -8.31 7.80
C ALA A 94 5.84 -9.71 7.76
N ALA A 95 6.17 -10.53 6.77
CA ALA A 95 5.64 -11.88 6.63
C ALA A 95 6.17 -12.85 7.71
N ALA A 96 7.39 -12.61 8.22
CA ALA A 96 7.99 -13.40 9.30
C ALA A 96 7.41 -13.09 10.69
N MET A 97 6.79 -11.92 10.87
CA MET A 97 6.09 -11.57 12.11
C MET A 97 4.81 -12.39 12.32
N GLU A 98 4.40 -12.51 13.58
CA GLU A 98 3.21 -13.25 13.98
C GLU A 98 1.95 -12.69 13.30
N GLY A 99 1.22 -13.54 12.58
CA GLY A 99 0.03 -13.16 11.82
C GLY A 99 0.29 -12.45 10.49
N GLY A 100 1.53 -12.00 10.22
CA GLY A 100 1.88 -11.24 9.02
C GLY A 100 1.71 -12.00 7.71
N SER A 101 1.92 -13.32 7.75
CA SER A 101 1.67 -14.18 6.59
C SER A 101 0.19 -14.21 6.15
N ASN A 102 -0.76 -13.90 7.03
CA ASN A 102 -2.19 -13.86 6.70
C ASN A 102 -2.78 -12.45 6.74
N ASP A 103 -1.94 -11.44 6.95
CA ASP A 103 -2.37 -10.05 6.94
C ASP A 103 -2.72 -9.60 5.52
N ALA A 104 -3.84 -8.88 5.39
CA ALA A 104 -4.36 -8.46 4.08
C ALA A 104 -3.40 -7.47 3.40
N ASP A 105 -2.86 -6.51 4.15
CA ASP A 105 -2.02 -5.45 3.59
C ASP A 105 -0.65 -6.01 3.19
N THR A 106 -0.06 -6.88 4.02
CA THR A 106 1.19 -7.60 3.67
C THR A 106 1.03 -8.41 2.39
N LEU A 107 -0.09 -9.14 2.26
CA LEU A 107 -0.39 -9.94 1.07
C LEU A 107 -0.52 -9.09 -0.19
N ILE A 108 -1.27 -8.00 -0.12
CA ILE A 108 -1.48 -7.08 -1.25
C ILE A 108 -0.15 -6.45 -1.66
N ASN A 109 0.62 -5.93 -0.70
CA ASN A 109 1.91 -5.31 -0.97
C ASN A 109 2.92 -6.31 -1.56
N THR A 110 2.91 -7.56 -1.08
CA THR A 110 3.74 -8.65 -1.63
C THR A 110 3.39 -8.93 -3.08
N VAL A 111 2.10 -9.02 -3.43
CA VAL A 111 1.65 -9.22 -4.82
C VAL A 111 2.15 -8.09 -5.72
N VAL A 112 1.97 -6.83 -5.30
CA VAL A 112 2.41 -5.66 -6.06
C VAL A 112 3.93 -5.67 -6.26
N CYS A 113 4.70 -5.90 -5.19
CA CYS A 113 6.15 -5.95 -5.24
C CYS A 113 6.66 -7.07 -6.18
N LYS A 114 6.12 -8.30 -6.05
CA LYS A 114 6.48 -9.42 -6.94
C LYS A 114 6.19 -9.13 -8.41
N ARG A 115 5.07 -8.46 -8.70
CA ARG A 115 4.72 -8.07 -10.07
C ARG A 115 5.73 -7.07 -10.63
N HIS A 116 6.17 -6.09 -9.84
CA HIS A 116 7.20 -5.14 -10.23
C HIS A 116 8.58 -5.78 -10.44
N LEU A 117 8.91 -6.82 -9.68
CA LEU A 117 10.14 -7.60 -9.83
C LEU A 117 10.10 -8.59 -11.02
N GLY A 118 9.02 -8.60 -11.81
CA GLY A 118 8.87 -9.48 -12.97
C GLY A 118 8.70 -10.95 -12.62
N LYS A 119 8.26 -11.27 -11.39
CA LYS A 119 7.96 -12.65 -10.99
C LYS A 119 6.74 -13.17 -11.77
N GLY A 120 6.80 -14.44 -12.14
CA GLY A 120 5.74 -15.10 -12.90
C GLY A 120 4.47 -15.33 -12.09
N ASP A 121 3.36 -15.54 -12.79
CA ASP A 121 2.04 -15.72 -12.18
C ASP A 121 1.97 -16.93 -11.24
N SER A 122 2.85 -17.93 -11.41
CA SER A 122 2.98 -19.08 -10.51
C SER A 122 3.28 -18.71 -9.06
N GLU A 123 3.95 -17.57 -8.82
CA GLU A 123 4.26 -17.08 -7.48
C GLU A 123 3.21 -16.11 -6.93
N ILE A 124 2.41 -15.51 -7.81
CA ILE A 124 1.43 -14.47 -7.49
C ILE A 124 0.06 -15.09 -7.22
N GLU A 125 -0.35 -16.06 -8.04
CA GLU A 125 -1.67 -16.70 -7.96
C GLU A 125 -1.94 -17.36 -6.60
N PRO A 126 -0.97 -18.04 -5.95
CA PRO A 126 -1.19 -18.58 -4.60
C PRO A 126 -1.44 -17.49 -3.56
N LEU A 127 -0.79 -16.32 -3.69
CA LEU A 127 -0.99 -15.18 -2.79
C LEU A 127 -2.37 -14.56 -2.98
N LEU A 128 -2.81 -14.40 -4.23
CA LEU A 128 -4.15 -13.92 -4.57
C LEU A 128 -5.24 -14.89 -4.09
N ALA A 129 -5.02 -16.21 -4.24
CA ALA A 129 -5.92 -17.23 -3.73
C ALA A 129 -6.06 -17.14 -2.20
N ARG A 130 -4.95 -16.97 -1.47
CA ARG A 130 -4.97 -16.77 -0.01
C ARG A 130 -5.71 -15.49 0.38
N LEU A 131 -5.47 -14.39 -0.34
CA LEU A 131 -6.15 -13.12 -0.10
C LEU A 131 -7.66 -13.22 -0.34
N ARG A 132 -8.08 -13.88 -1.43
CA ARG A 132 -9.49 -14.12 -1.77
C ARG A 132 -10.18 -15.00 -0.70
N ALA A 133 -9.49 -16.01 -0.18
CA ALA A 133 -10.04 -16.92 0.83
C ALA A 133 -10.16 -16.26 2.22
N GLY A 134 -9.15 -15.49 2.63
CA GLY A 134 -9.11 -14.87 3.97
C GLY A 134 -9.84 -13.53 4.07
N HIS A 135 -9.85 -12.73 2.99
CA HIS A 135 -10.21 -11.31 3.02
C HIS A 135 -11.12 -10.91 1.85
N ALA A 136 -12.16 -11.71 1.58
CA ALA A 136 -13.08 -11.50 0.45
C ALA A 136 -13.79 -10.12 0.46
N SER A 137 -14.00 -9.52 1.63
CA SER A 137 -14.60 -8.19 1.79
C SER A 137 -13.61 -7.03 1.60
N ASN A 138 -12.31 -7.31 1.43
CA ASN A 138 -11.30 -6.26 1.27
C ASN A 138 -11.54 -5.48 -0.04
N PRO A 139 -11.48 -4.14 -0.03
CA PRO A 139 -11.69 -3.31 -1.21
C PRO A 139 -10.81 -3.68 -2.41
N PHE A 140 -9.59 -4.17 -2.18
CA PHE A 140 -8.69 -4.61 -3.24
C PHE A 140 -9.25 -5.83 -3.98
N VAL A 141 -9.71 -6.84 -3.25
CA VAL A 141 -10.28 -8.07 -3.84
C VAL A 141 -11.55 -7.76 -4.62
N GLN A 142 -12.43 -6.93 -4.06
CA GLN A 142 -13.64 -6.49 -4.76
C GLN A 142 -13.32 -5.68 -6.01
N GLY A 143 -12.29 -4.82 -5.94
CA GLY A 143 -11.77 -4.08 -7.08
C GLY A 143 -11.26 -5.00 -8.18
N LEU A 144 -10.49 -6.03 -7.82
CA LEU A 144 -9.96 -7.01 -8.77
C LEU A 144 -11.07 -7.74 -9.51
N VAL A 145 -12.05 -8.30 -8.77
CA VAL A 145 -13.22 -8.99 -9.36
C VAL A 145 -14.00 -8.06 -10.29
N ARG A 146 -14.15 -6.78 -9.92
CA ARG A 146 -14.83 -5.79 -10.76
C ARG A 146 -14.09 -5.53 -12.07
N VAL A 147 -12.77 -5.39 -12.02
CA VAL A 147 -11.93 -5.15 -13.21
C VAL A 147 -11.88 -6.39 -14.09
N GLU A 148 -11.70 -7.58 -13.52
CA GLU A 148 -11.73 -8.87 -14.24
C GLU A 148 -13.06 -9.03 -15.00
N GLY A 149 -14.19 -8.86 -14.31
CA GLY A 149 -15.51 -8.94 -14.96
C GLY A 149 -15.76 -7.83 -15.98
N ALA A 150 -15.21 -6.63 -15.81
CA ALA A 150 -15.29 -5.57 -16.81
C ALA A 150 -14.49 -5.91 -18.07
N PHE A 151 -13.30 -6.48 -17.89
CA PHE A 151 -12.46 -6.94 -19.00
C PHE A 151 -13.14 -8.06 -19.79
N GLU A 152 -13.70 -9.06 -19.12
CA GLU A 152 -14.43 -10.15 -19.79
C GLU A 152 -15.62 -9.62 -20.60
N ARG A 153 -16.42 -8.71 -20.02
CA ARG A 153 -17.55 -8.08 -20.74
C ARG A 153 -17.09 -7.33 -21.99
N GLU A 154 -15.95 -6.65 -21.92
CA GLU A 154 -15.42 -5.93 -23.07
C GLU A 154 -14.83 -6.90 -24.10
N ALA A 155 -14.09 -7.92 -23.67
CA ALA A 155 -13.52 -8.93 -24.55
C ALA A 155 -14.58 -9.68 -25.38
N LEU A 156 -15.76 -9.93 -24.80
CA LEU A 156 -16.89 -10.51 -25.52
C LEU A 156 -17.36 -9.68 -26.72
N LYS A 157 -17.28 -8.35 -26.65
CA LYS A 157 -17.68 -7.46 -27.77
C LYS A 157 -16.74 -7.57 -28.97
N TYR A 158 -15.48 -7.91 -28.74
CA TYR A 158 -14.45 -8.05 -29.76
C TYR A 158 -14.18 -9.51 -30.15
N ARG A 159 -14.98 -10.45 -29.62
CA ARG A 159 -14.87 -11.84 -29.97
C ARG A 159 -15.43 -12.01 -31.38
N ALA A 160 -14.54 -12.13 -32.36
CA ALA A 160 -14.94 -12.43 -33.73
C ALA A 160 -15.71 -13.76 -33.72
N GLU A 161 -16.93 -13.76 -34.26
CA GLU A 161 -17.60 -15.00 -34.63
C GLU A 161 -16.66 -15.74 -35.57
N SER A 162 -16.18 -16.91 -35.16
CA SER A 162 -15.46 -17.78 -36.08
C SER A 162 -16.43 -18.14 -37.18
N VAL A 163 -16.26 -17.53 -38.36
CA VAL A 163 -16.95 -17.92 -39.58
C VAL A 163 -16.62 -19.40 -39.79
N ALA A 164 -17.63 -20.24 -39.56
CA ALA A 164 -17.59 -21.68 -39.79
C ALA A 164 -17.59 -21.98 -41.29
#